data_AF-A0AAD5YH89-F1
#
_entry.id   AF-A0AAD5YH89-F1
#
_cell.length_a   1.000
_cell.length_b   1.000
_cell.length_c   1.000
_cell.angle_alpha   90.00
_cell.angle_beta   90.00
_cell.angle_gamma   90.00
#
_symmetry.space_group_name_H-M   'P 1'
#
loop_
_entity.id
_entity.type
_entity.pdbx_description
1 polymer ?
#
loop_
_entity_poly.entity_id
_entity_poly.type
_entity_poly.pdbx_seq_one_letter_code
_entity_poly.pdbx_strand_id
1 'polypeptide(L)'
;MQVAHHYFENGIAHFTRRINKAISLGCANGEVAPFVGHNAFLRWPALQDAAFIDPADGVKKIWSESNVSEDFDMALRLQLKGFSIRWATYSGGGFKEGVSLTCDDELNRWQKYAYGCNELIFHPLIEWWRKGPITKQLRIFVWSDAPIHYKISMMSYMFSYYGLAAGLTLSLSNYLLLGWGYQVDGFYLKSFEIWLACAIVFPVAGNVGFILLEYRLGHRSMLSAAYETLHWIPFFFFFFGGLSIHLSQALLAHLFSYNITWGATKKEVERSNFWLEVPKIFQRFWLALLLCVVISAGMVILSTNLVPLGWQIPGWDWAVIVPLALSVGCHALYPIVLNPWFMVFSY
;
A
#
# COMPACT_ATOMS: atom_id res chain seq x y z
N MET A 1 -8.13 17.66 -6.02
CA MET A 1 -9.48 18.23 -5.91
C MET A 1 -10.17 17.48 -4.81
N GLN A 2 -10.91 18.18 -3.96
CA GLN A 2 -11.77 17.54 -2.94
C GLN A 2 -13.20 17.90 -3.31
N VAL A 3 -14.12 16.96 -3.14
CA VAL A 3 -15.51 17.04 -3.62
C VAL A 3 -16.48 16.78 -2.46
N ALA A 4 -16.23 15.79 -1.62
CA ALA A 4 -17.10 15.42 -0.50
C ALA A 4 -16.78 16.19 0.79
N HIS A 5 -15.52 16.61 0.97
CA HIS A 5 -14.97 17.34 2.12
C HIS A 5 -15.12 16.64 3.48
N HIS A 6 -15.46 15.35 3.53
CA HIS A 6 -15.48 14.56 4.76
C HIS A 6 -14.08 14.11 5.19
N TYR A 7 -13.92 13.65 6.43
CA TYR A 7 -12.61 13.34 7.01
C TYR A 7 -11.80 12.32 6.20
N PHE A 8 -12.44 11.30 5.59
CA PHE A 8 -11.73 10.29 4.80
C PHE A 8 -11.03 10.89 3.58
N GLU A 9 -11.79 11.57 2.71
CA GLU A 9 -11.24 12.30 1.56
C GLU A 9 -10.17 13.33 1.98
N ASN A 10 -10.38 14.03 3.08
CA ASN A 10 -9.39 14.98 3.61
C ASN A 10 -8.08 14.29 4.01
N GLY A 11 -8.16 13.11 4.62
CA GLY A 11 -7.00 12.30 5.01
C GLY A 11 -6.23 11.77 3.82
N ILE A 12 -6.91 11.20 2.83
CA ILE A 12 -6.28 10.76 1.58
C ILE A 12 -5.71 11.94 0.79
N ALA A 13 -6.39 13.08 0.76
CA ALA A 13 -5.87 14.28 0.12
C ALA A 13 -4.59 14.80 0.81
N HIS A 14 -4.51 14.74 2.14
CA HIS A 14 -3.28 15.02 2.87
C HIS A 14 -2.16 14.03 2.49
N PHE A 15 -2.49 12.72 2.44
CA PHE A 15 -1.56 11.67 2.04
C PHE A 15 -0.98 11.90 0.63
N THR A 16 -1.85 12.10 -0.36
CA THR A 16 -1.44 12.32 -1.76
C THR A 16 -0.57 13.56 -1.90
N ARG A 17 -0.93 14.66 -1.22
CA ARG A 17 -0.08 15.88 -1.23
C ARG A 17 1.28 15.63 -0.61
N ARG A 18 1.35 14.87 0.49
CA ARG A 18 2.60 14.49 1.14
C ARG A 18 3.48 13.66 0.21
N ILE A 19 2.92 12.65 -0.46
CA ILE A 19 3.65 11.84 -1.45
C ILE A 19 4.19 12.73 -2.58
N ASN A 20 3.36 13.58 -3.18
CA ASN A 20 3.79 14.43 -4.30
C ASN A 20 4.95 15.37 -3.89
N LYS A 21 4.93 15.88 -2.65
CA LYS A 21 6.04 16.67 -2.11
C LYS A 21 7.30 15.84 -1.87
N ALA A 22 7.16 14.62 -1.38
CA ALA A 22 8.27 13.68 -1.21
C ALA A 22 8.89 13.30 -2.57
N ILE A 23 8.07 13.03 -3.60
CA ILE A 23 8.51 12.81 -4.98
C ILE A 23 9.27 14.03 -5.50
N SER A 24 8.73 15.23 -5.28
CA SER A 24 9.38 16.48 -5.70
C SER A 24 10.76 16.64 -5.04
N LEU A 25 10.87 16.35 -3.75
CA LEU A 25 12.15 16.37 -3.03
C LEU A 25 13.10 15.32 -3.60
N GLY A 26 12.66 14.08 -3.82
CA GLY A 26 13.47 13.02 -4.40
C GLY A 26 14.02 13.41 -5.77
N CYS A 27 13.15 13.87 -6.67
CA CYS A 27 13.53 14.29 -8.02
C CYS A 27 14.50 15.49 -8.00
N ALA A 28 14.31 16.44 -7.08
CA ALA A 28 15.22 17.57 -6.91
C ALA A 28 16.62 17.15 -6.43
N ASN A 29 16.75 15.98 -5.79
CA ASN A 29 18.02 15.39 -5.35
C ASN A 29 18.58 14.36 -6.34
N GLY A 30 18.07 14.32 -7.58
CA GLY A 30 18.58 13.44 -8.63
C GLY A 30 17.90 12.08 -8.73
N GLU A 31 16.83 11.82 -7.98
CA GLU A 31 16.01 10.62 -8.19
C GLU A 31 15.28 10.69 -9.54
N VAL A 32 15.05 9.54 -10.15
CA VAL A 32 14.34 9.48 -11.43
C VAL A 32 12.84 9.71 -11.20
N ALA A 33 12.24 10.57 -12.01
CA ALA A 33 10.84 10.92 -11.86
C ALA A 33 9.91 9.72 -12.14
N PRO A 34 8.95 9.42 -11.24
CA PRO A 34 7.96 8.39 -11.51
C PRO A 34 6.98 8.87 -12.58
N PHE A 35 6.52 7.94 -13.40
CA PHE A 35 5.43 8.18 -14.35
C PHE A 35 4.17 7.50 -13.82
N VAL A 36 3.15 8.30 -13.51
CA VAL A 36 1.96 7.89 -12.75
C VAL A 36 0.67 7.89 -13.58
N GLY A 37 0.79 7.75 -14.91
CA GLY A 37 -0.33 7.59 -15.85
C GLY A 37 -1.19 8.83 -16.13
N HIS A 38 -1.17 9.86 -15.28
CA HIS A 38 -1.98 11.08 -15.43
C HIS A 38 -1.17 12.36 -15.20
N ASN A 39 -1.75 13.52 -15.55
CA ASN A 39 -1.13 14.85 -15.42
C ASN A 39 0.28 14.91 -16.03
N ALA A 40 0.45 14.30 -17.20
CA ALA A 40 1.73 14.14 -17.84
C ALA A 40 1.71 14.65 -19.28
N PHE A 41 2.86 15.15 -19.72
CA PHE A 41 3.10 15.59 -21.09
C PHE A 41 4.10 14.65 -21.74
N LEU A 42 3.69 14.02 -22.83
CA LEU A 42 4.51 13.04 -23.54
C LEU A 42 4.90 13.58 -24.91
N ARG A 43 6.18 13.44 -25.27
CA ARG A 43 6.67 13.79 -26.60
C ARG A 43 6.24 12.71 -27.59
N TRP A 44 5.39 13.06 -28.55
CA TRP A 44 4.82 12.10 -29.49
C TRP A 44 5.86 11.23 -30.24
N PRO A 45 6.94 11.78 -30.82
CA PRO A 45 8.01 10.96 -31.41
C PRO A 45 8.66 9.95 -30.44
N ALA A 46 8.75 10.28 -29.15
CA ALA A 46 9.33 9.37 -28.16
C ALA A 46 8.40 8.17 -27.91
N LEU A 47 7.08 8.39 -27.90
CA LEU A 47 6.10 7.30 -27.81
C LEU A 47 6.15 6.38 -29.02
N GLN A 48 6.35 6.92 -30.22
CA GLN A 48 6.43 6.13 -31.45
C GLN A 48 7.69 5.26 -31.52
N ASP A 49 8.81 5.73 -30.95
CA ASP A 49 10.07 4.99 -30.84
C ASP A 49 10.04 3.94 -29.71
N ALA A 50 9.36 4.24 -28.60
CA ALA A 50 9.17 3.31 -27.49
C ALA A 50 8.05 2.28 -27.74
N ALA A 51 7.27 2.41 -28.81
CA ALA A 51 6.21 1.47 -29.15
C ALA A 51 6.75 0.05 -29.42
N PHE A 52 5.96 -0.96 -29.10
CA PHE A 52 6.33 -2.37 -29.18
C PHE A 52 5.30 -3.16 -30.00
N ILE A 53 5.68 -4.36 -30.44
CA ILE A 53 4.75 -5.31 -31.05
C ILE A 53 4.19 -6.18 -29.93
N ASP A 54 2.88 -6.11 -29.71
CA ASP A 54 2.21 -6.88 -28.68
C ASP A 54 2.25 -8.37 -29.04
N PRO A 55 2.84 -9.25 -28.20
CA PRO A 55 2.87 -10.69 -28.47
C PRO A 55 1.48 -11.34 -28.54
N ALA A 56 0.44 -10.72 -27.98
CA ALA A 56 -0.91 -11.27 -27.95
C ALA A 56 -1.61 -11.22 -29.31
N ASP A 57 -1.40 -10.15 -30.08
CA ASP A 57 -2.10 -9.92 -31.36
C ASP A 57 -1.16 -9.54 -32.53
N GLY A 58 0.13 -9.35 -32.28
CA GLY A 58 1.12 -8.97 -33.29
C GLY A 58 1.01 -7.50 -33.76
N VAL A 59 0.22 -6.67 -33.08
CA VAL A 59 -0.03 -5.28 -33.47
C VAL A 59 0.96 -4.34 -32.77
N LYS A 60 1.40 -3.29 -33.48
CA LYS A 60 2.24 -2.24 -32.88
C LYS A 60 1.40 -1.37 -31.94
N LYS A 61 1.68 -1.43 -30.64
CA LYS A 61 0.98 -0.68 -29.59
C LYS A 61 1.91 0.29 -28.87
N ILE A 62 1.31 1.36 -28.35
CA ILE A 62 1.99 2.36 -27.50
C ILE A 62 1.88 1.94 -26.03
N TRP A 63 0.67 1.60 -25.57
CA TRP A 63 0.37 1.20 -24.20
C TRP A 63 0.26 -0.31 -24.07
N SER A 64 0.70 -0.86 -22.95
CA SER A 64 0.49 -2.28 -22.64
C SER A 64 -0.93 -2.49 -22.12
N GLU A 65 -1.73 -3.26 -22.84
CA GLU A 65 -3.10 -3.64 -22.44
C GLU A 65 -3.11 -4.92 -21.58
N SER A 66 -1.97 -5.62 -21.52
CA SER A 66 -1.83 -6.88 -20.79
C SER A 66 -1.40 -6.69 -19.34
N ASN A 67 -0.87 -5.51 -18.99
CA ASN A 67 -0.34 -5.23 -17.66
C ASN A 67 -1.19 -4.22 -16.92
N VAL A 68 -1.35 -4.41 -15.61
CA VAL A 68 -2.05 -3.45 -14.74
C VAL A 68 -1.25 -2.15 -14.57
N SER A 69 0.08 -2.22 -14.70
CA SER A 69 1.01 -1.07 -14.54
C SER A 69 1.52 -0.56 -15.90
N GLU A 70 0.59 -0.18 -16.78
CA GLU A 70 0.87 0.31 -18.14
C GLU A 70 1.78 1.55 -18.21
N ASP A 71 1.68 2.41 -17.19
CA ASP A 71 2.46 3.63 -17.02
C ASP A 71 3.91 3.31 -16.68
N PHE A 72 4.14 2.40 -15.74
CA PHE A 72 5.47 1.93 -15.40
C PHE A 72 6.17 1.27 -16.61
N ASP A 73 5.46 0.41 -17.35
CA ASP A 73 5.98 -0.22 -18.56
C ASP A 73 6.41 0.82 -19.60
N MET A 74 5.57 1.84 -19.84
CA MET A 74 5.91 2.95 -20.72
C MET A 74 7.15 3.72 -20.23
N ALA A 75 7.23 4.00 -18.93
CA ALA A 75 8.36 4.72 -18.35
C ALA A 75 9.68 3.96 -18.56
N LEU A 76 9.65 2.65 -18.29
CA LEU A 76 10.79 1.77 -18.48
C LEU A 76 11.23 1.74 -19.95
N ARG A 77 10.29 1.58 -20.89
CA ARG A 77 10.60 1.58 -22.34
C ARG A 77 11.22 2.89 -22.80
N LEU A 78 10.71 4.03 -22.33
CA LEU A 78 11.29 5.34 -22.64
C LEU A 78 12.71 5.48 -22.08
N GLN A 79 12.95 5.05 -20.85
CA GLN A 79 14.27 5.08 -20.23
C GLN A 79 15.28 4.18 -20.95
N LEU A 80 14.88 2.96 -21.34
CA LEU A 80 15.72 2.04 -22.12
C LEU A 80 16.07 2.59 -23.51
N LYS A 81 15.25 3.49 -24.05
CA LYS A 81 15.51 4.23 -25.30
C LYS A 81 16.34 5.51 -25.11
N GLY A 82 16.77 5.81 -23.88
CA GLY A 82 17.57 6.99 -23.56
C GLY A 82 16.77 8.28 -23.39
N PHE A 83 15.44 8.20 -23.32
CA PHE A 83 14.62 9.36 -22.98
C PHE A 83 14.65 9.64 -21.47
N SER A 84 14.57 10.92 -21.11
CA SER A 84 14.47 11.36 -19.71
C SER A 84 13.03 11.67 -19.33
N ILE A 85 12.64 11.24 -18.13
CA ILE A 85 11.36 11.55 -17.50
C ILE A 85 11.63 12.61 -16.43
N ARG A 86 10.82 13.67 -16.40
CA ARG A 86 11.02 14.82 -15.50
C ARG A 86 9.77 15.14 -14.71
N TRP A 87 9.95 15.38 -13.42
CA TRP A 87 8.91 15.86 -12.53
C TRP A 87 8.91 17.39 -12.53
N ALA A 88 7.78 18.02 -12.86
CA ALA A 88 7.67 19.47 -12.97
C ALA A 88 6.58 20.02 -12.06
N THR A 89 6.93 21.02 -11.24
CA THR A 89 6.03 21.67 -10.28
C THR A 89 5.59 23.07 -10.70
N TYR A 90 5.90 23.48 -11.94
CA TYR A 90 5.68 24.85 -12.46
C TYR A 90 4.22 25.34 -12.35
N SER A 91 3.25 24.42 -12.37
CA SER A 91 1.82 24.75 -12.34
C SER A 91 1.33 25.15 -10.95
N GLY A 92 2.16 25.02 -9.90
CA GLY A 92 1.75 25.35 -8.53
C GLY A 92 0.54 24.53 -8.03
N GLY A 93 0.34 23.32 -8.55
CA GLY A 93 -0.85 22.51 -8.26
C GLY A 93 -2.08 22.86 -9.10
N GLY A 94 -1.89 23.50 -10.27
CA GLY A 94 -2.95 23.80 -11.22
C GLY A 94 -3.64 22.55 -11.78
N PHE A 95 -2.89 21.44 -11.94
CA PHE A 95 -3.46 20.14 -12.26
C PHE A 95 -4.05 19.51 -10.99
N LYS A 96 -5.38 19.34 -10.98
CA LYS A 96 -6.10 18.80 -9.83
C LYS A 96 -6.76 17.48 -10.21
N GLU A 97 -6.58 16.49 -9.34
CA GLU A 97 -7.20 15.18 -9.47
C GLU A 97 -8.00 14.85 -8.20
N GLY A 98 -9.13 14.16 -8.36
CA GLY A 98 -9.89 13.64 -7.22
C GLY A 98 -9.12 12.55 -6.49
N VAL A 99 -9.26 12.50 -5.17
CA VAL A 99 -8.81 11.34 -4.39
C VAL A 99 -9.98 10.39 -4.15
N SER A 100 -9.70 9.21 -3.60
CA SER A 100 -10.75 8.25 -3.29
C SER A 100 -11.69 8.80 -2.22
N LEU A 101 -12.99 8.58 -2.43
CA LEU A 101 -14.05 9.09 -1.56
C LEU A 101 -14.40 8.10 -0.45
N THR A 102 -14.17 6.80 -0.67
CA THR A 102 -14.48 5.76 0.31
C THR A 102 -13.26 4.92 0.65
N CYS A 103 -13.27 4.32 1.85
CA CYS A 103 -12.22 3.40 2.28
C CYS A 103 -12.13 2.14 1.43
N ASP A 104 -13.24 1.71 0.83
CA ASP A 104 -13.27 0.59 -0.10
C ASP A 104 -12.63 0.92 -1.46
N ASP A 105 -12.96 2.09 -2.02
CA ASP A 105 -12.36 2.56 -3.27
C ASP A 105 -10.83 2.70 -3.14
N GLU A 106 -10.37 3.28 -2.03
CA GLU A 106 -8.94 3.41 -1.77
C GLU A 106 -8.30 2.04 -1.57
N LEU A 107 -8.93 1.14 -0.83
CA LEU A 107 -8.42 -0.22 -0.64
C LEU A 107 -8.27 -0.96 -1.98
N ASN A 108 -9.25 -0.84 -2.88
CA ASN A 108 -9.18 -1.38 -4.23
C ASN A 108 -7.96 -0.84 -5.00
N ARG A 109 -7.62 0.44 -4.84
CA ARG A 109 -6.41 1.02 -5.47
C ARG A 109 -5.13 0.38 -4.92
N TRP A 110 -5.02 0.23 -3.60
CA TRP A 110 -3.86 -0.42 -2.99
C TRP A 110 -3.71 -1.88 -3.41
N GLN A 111 -4.83 -2.60 -3.53
CA GLN A 111 -4.83 -3.97 -4.06
C GLN A 111 -4.39 -4.02 -5.53
N LYS A 112 -4.87 -3.10 -6.38
CA LYS A 112 -4.41 -2.95 -7.78
C LYS A 112 -2.92 -2.70 -7.85
N TYR A 113 -2.39 -1.78 -7.03
CA TYR A 113 -0.96 -1.46 -7.00
C TYR A 113 -0.12 -2.65 -6.57
N ALA A 114 -0.54 -3.36 -5.50
CA ALA A 114 0.15 -4.58 -5.06
C ALA A 114 0.14 -5.67 -6.14
N TYR A 115 -1.00 -5.89 -6.80
CA TYR A 115 -1.13 -6.84 -7.91
C TYR A 115 -0.19 -6.46 -9.07
N GLY A 116 -0.22 -5.19 -9.50
CA GLY A 116 0.61 -4.69 -10.59
C GLY A 116 2.10 -4.78 -10.29
N CYS A 117 2.53 -4.45 -9.06
CA CYS A 117 3.93 -4.65 -8.65
C CYS A 117 4.34 -6.13 -8.66
N ASN A 118 3.46 -7.04 -8.24
CA ASN A 118 3.74 -8.48 -8.28
C ASN A 118 3.84 -9.00 -9.72
N GLU A 119 2.98 -8.52 -10.61
CA GLU A 119 3.02 -8.82 -12.05
C GLU A 119 4.32 -8.33 -12.69
N LEU A 120 4.83 -7.17 -12.26
CA LEU A 120 6.11 -6.66 -12.72
C LEU A 120 7.30 -7.48 -12.20
N ILE A 121 7.22 -8.06 -11.00
CA ILE A 121 8.33 -8.78 -10.38
C ILE A 121 8.35 -10.26 -10.76
N PHE A 122 7.23 -10.95 -10.60
CA PHE A 122 7.16 -12.41 -10.70
C PHE A 122 6.25 -12.90 -11.83
N HIS A 123 6.56 -14.07 -12.37
CA HIS A 123 5.59 -14.86 -13.12
C HIS A 123 4.63 -15.58 -12.16
N PRO A 124 3.40 -15.93 -12.59
CA PRO A 124 2.54 -16.82 -11.80
C PRO A 124 3.22 -18.18 -11.56
N LEU A 125 2.92 -18.84 -10.43
CA LEU A 125 3.58 -20.08 -10.01
C LEU A 125 3.49 -21.20 -11.05
N ILE A 126 2.37 -21.28 -11.78
CA ILE A 126 2.16 -22.26 -12.85
C ILE A 126 3.14 -22.10 -14.02
N GLU A 127 3.73 -20.92 -14.20
CA GLU A 127 4.68 -20.62 -15.27
C GLU A 127 6.15 -20.79 -14.86
N TRP A 128 6.44 -20.93 -13.56
CA TRP A 128 7.80 -20.91 -13.03
C TRP A 128 8.70 -21.99 -13.63
N TRP A 129 8.16 -23.17 -13.89
CA TRP A 129 8.93 -24.28 -14.47
C TRP A 129 9.35 -24.02 -15.93
N ARG A 130 8.66 -23.13 -16.66
CA ARG A 130 9.01 -22.75 -18.05
C ARG A 130 9.80 -21.46 -18.13
N LYS A 131 9.38 -20.42 -17.40
CA LYS A 131 9.88 -19.04 -17.53
C LYS A 131 10.82 -18.62 -16.39
N GLY A 132 10.87 -19.41 -15.31
CA GLY A 132 11.48 -19.02 -14.04
C GLY A 132 10.55 -18.10 -13.22
N PRO A 133 10.96 -17.75 -11.98
CA PRO A 133 10.14 -16.94 -11.09
C PRO A 133 10.10 -15.46 -11.47
N ILE A 134 11.19 -14.90 -12.00
CA ILE A 134 11.35 -13.46 -12.24
C ILE A 134 10.99 -13.10 -13.69
N THR A 135 10.18 -12.06 -13.85
CA THR A 135 9.76 -11.58 -15.17
C THR A 135 10.93 -11.09 -16.03
N LYS A 136 10.70 -11.08 -17.35
CA LYS A 136 11.64 -10.49 -18.31
C LYS A 136 11.81 -8.98 -18.07
N GLN A 137 10.72 -8.29 -17.76
CA GLN A 137 10.68 -6.84 -17.52
C GLN A 137 11.60 -6.44 -16.36
N LEU A 138 11.46 -7.07 -15.19
CA LEU A 138 12.31 -6.77 -14.04
C LEU A 138 13.78 -7.07 -14.35
N ARG A 139 14.04 -8.18 -15.03
CA ARG A 139 15.41 -8.58 -15.41
C ARG A 139 16.07 -7.53 -16.31
N ILE A 140 15.36 -7.07 -17.35
CA ILE A 140 15.86 -6.00 -18.22
C ILE A 140 16.11 -4.73 -17.42
N PHE A 141 15.19 -4.33 -16.55
CA PHE A 141 15.36 -3.14 -15.72
C PHE A 141 16.61 -3.21 -14.82
N VAL A 142 16.76 -4.30 -14.07
CA VAL A 142 17.90 -4.48 -13.14
C VAL A 142 19.24 -4.47 -13.87
N TRP A 143 19.28 -5.04 -15.08
CA TRP A 143 20.50 -5.12 -15.90
C TRP A 143 20.64 -3.98 -16.93
N SER A 144 19.74 -3.01 -16.94
CA SER A 144 19.82 -1.85 -17.83
C SER A 144 20.85 -0.82 -17.37
N ASP A 145 21.13 0.19 -18.19
CA ASP A 145 21.98 1.34 -17.85
C ASP A 145 21.31 2.34 -16.88
N ALA A 146 20.12 2.01 -16.35
CA ALA A 146 19.46 2.84 -15.35
C ALA A 146 20.36 3.03 -14.09
N PRO A 147 20.34 4.22 -13.46
CA PRO A 147 21.14 4.48 -12.27
C PRO A 147 20.87 3.48 -11.13
N ILE A 148 21.93 3.10 -10.40
CA ILE A 148 21.84 2.11 -9.31
C ILE A 148 20.89 2.59 -8.20
N HIS A 149 20.95 3.86 -7.82
CA HIS A 149 20.05 4.41 -6.79
C HIS A 149 18.58 4.25 -7.19
N TYR A 150 18.24 4.50 -8.46
CA TYR A 150 16.88 4.34 -8.96
C TYR A 150 16.43 2.89 -8.96
N LYS A 151 17.32 1.95 -9.30
CA LYS A 151 17.02 0.51 -9.18
C LYS A 151 16.68 0.13 -7.73
N ILE A 152 17.47 0.61 -6.77
CA ILE A 152 17.22 0.37 -5.34
C ILE A 152 15.90 1.01 -4.90
N SER A 153 15.68 2.29 -5.23
CA SER A 153 14.46 3.03 -4.88
C SER A 153 13.20 2.35 -5.47
N MET A 154 13.24 1.95 -6.74
CA MET A 154 12.12 1.30 -7.42
C MET A 154 11.86 -0.10 -6.85
N MET A 155 12.90 -0.91 -6.62
CA MET A 155 12.73 -2.21 -5.97
C MET A 155 12.18 -2.06 -4.56
N SER A 156 12.68 -1.10 -3.77
CA SER A 156 12.17 -0.81 -2.43
C SER A 156 10.69 -0.46 -2.46
N TYR A 157 10.26 0.39 -3.40
CA TYR A 157 8.85 0.70 -3.61
C TYR A 157 8.01 -0.55 -3.93
N MET A 158 8.42 -1.36 -4.92
CA MET A 158 7.65 -2.55 -5.29
C MET A 158 7.59 -3.59 -4.16
N PHE A 159 8.70 -3.82 -3.44
CA PHE A 159 8.74 -4.75 -2.30
C PHE A 159 8.05 -4.22 -1.05
N SER A 160 7.80 -2.91 -0.94
CA SER A 160 7.04 -2.34 0.19
C SER A 160 5.63 -2.93 0.29
N TYR A 161 5.00 -3.26 -0.85
CA TYR A 161 3.69 -3.93 -0.88
C TYR A 161 3.73 -5.34 -0.28
N TYR A 162 4.85 -6.06 -0.42
CA TYR A 162 5.04 -7.35 0.26
C TYR A 162 5.23 -7.17 1.75
N GLY A 163 5.97 -6.13 2.16
CA GLY A 163 6.11 -5.77 3.58
C GLY A 163 4.75 -5.50 4.22
N LEU A 164 3.90 -4.71 3.56
CA LEU A 164 2.53 -4.46 4.01
C LEU A 164 1.68 -5.74 4.00
N ALA A 165 1.72 -6.53 2.92
CA ALA A 165 0.95 -7.76 2.80
C ALA A 165 1.33 -8.78 3.89
N ALA A 166 2.62 -8.99 4.15
CA ALA A 166 3.10 -9.98 5.10
C ALA A 166 2.83 -9.61 6.57
N GLY A 167 2.43 -8.37 6.88
CA GLY A 167 2.32 -7.84 8.23
C GLY A 167 1.50 -8.72 9.19
N LEU A 168 0.28 -9.11 8.83
CA LEU A 168 -0.57 -9.97 9.66
C LEU A 168 0.00 -11.38 9.78
N THR A 169 0.45 -11.99 8.68
CA THR A 169 1.02 -13.34 8.69
C THR A 169 2.25 -13.41 9.59
N LEU A 170 3.17 -12.44 9.49
CA LEU A 170 4.35 -12.37 10.35
C LEU A 170 3.97 -12.11 11.81
N SER A 171 2.95 -11.27 12.07
CA SER A 171 2.44 -11.05 13.43
C SER A 171 1.86 -12.32 14.05
N LEU A 172 1.11 -13.11 13.27
CA LEU A 172 0.52 -14.38 13.69
C LEU A 172 1.62 -15.43 13.93
N SER A 173 2.55 -15.59 12.98
CA SER A 173 3.67 -16.51 13.12
C SER A 173 4.49 -16.18 14.36
N ASN A 174 4.79 -14.90 14.59
CA ASN A 174 5.51 -14.49 15.77
C ASN A 174 4.73 -14.78 17.06
N TYR A 175 3.42 -14.50 17.10
CA TYR A 175 2.57 -14.79 18.25
C TYR A 175 2.66 -16.28 18.65
N LEU A 176 2.61 -17.18 17.67
CA LEU A 176 2.70 -18.62 17.91
C LEU A 176 4.12 -19.05 18.30
N LEU A 177 5.16 -18.59 17.58
CA LEU A 177 6.55 -18.97 17.83
C LEU A 177 7.02 -18.53 19.22
N LEU A 178 6.80 -17.25 19.57
CA LEU A 178 7.19 -16.72 20.87
C LEU A 178 6.29 -17.22 21.99
N GLY A 179 4.98 -17.33 21.74
CA GLY A 179 4.01 -17.80 22.74
C GLY A 179 4.24 -19.25 23.15
N TRP A 180 4.67 -20.11 22.23
CA TRP A 180 5.05 -21.50 22.54
C TRP A 180 6.50 -21.65 23.01
N GLY A 181 7.20 -20.54 23.27
CA GLY A 181 8.55 -20.58 23.81
C GLY A 181 9.58 -21.23 22.87
N TYR A 182 9.36 -21.15 21.55
CA TYR A 182 10.34 -21.66 20.59
C TYR A 182 11.68 -20.96 20.81
N GLN A 183 12.76 -21.73 20.90
CA GLN A 183 14.08 -21.17 21.07
C GLN A 183 14.50 -20.43 19.80
N VAL A 184 14.38 -19.12 19.86
CA VAL A 184 14.91 -18.21 18.86
C VAL A 184 16.36 -17.86 19.21
N ASP A 185 17.19 -17.63 18.21
CA ASP A 185 18.59 -17.27 18.42
C ASP A 185 18.74 -15.88 19.07
N GLY A 186 19.97 -15.52 19.46
CA GLY A 186 20.26 -14.21 20.05
C GLY A 186 20.12 -13.02 19.09
N PHE A 187 19.84 -13.26 17.80
CA PHE A 187 19.63 -12.21 16.80
C PHE A 187 18.15 -11.91 16.60
N TYR A 188 17.25 -12.74 17.11
CA TYR A 188 15.82 -12.54 17.04
C TYR A 188 15.35 -11.45 18.02
N LEU A 189 14.90 -10.32 17.47
CA LEU A 189 14.28 -9.26 18.26
C LEU A 189 12.83 -9.61 18.60
N LYS A 190 12.40 -9.31 19.83
CA LYS A 190 11.04 -9.62 20.27
C LYS A 190 10.04 -8.69 19.57
N SER A 191 8.88 -9.21 19.17
CA SER A 191 7.94 -8.41 18.38
C SER A 191 7.42 -7.14 19.03
N PHE A 192 7.34 -7.06 20.36
CA PHE A 192 6.99 -5.80 21.00
C PHE A 192 8.06 -4.72 20.79
N GLU A 193 9.35 -5.10 20.83
CA GLU A 193 10.47 -4.17 20.61
C GLU A 193 10.49 -3.70 19.15
N ILE A 194 10.29 -4.63 18.20
CA ILE A 194 10.15 -4.31 16.78
C ILE A 194 8.94 -3.41 16.57
N TRP A 195 7.79 -3.74 17.15
CA TRP A 195 6.59 -2.93 17.04
C TRP A 195 6.78 -1.54 17.62
N LEU A 196 7.43 -1.40 18.79
CA LEU A 196 7.71 -0.11 19.42
C LEU A 196 8.63 0.74 18.56
N ALA A 197 9.72 0.14 18.05
CA ALA A 197 10.62 0.82 17.11
C ALA A 197 9.85 1.26 15.85
N CYS A 198 9.03 0.38 15.28
CA CYS A 198 8.30 0.67 14.06
C CYS A 198 7.15 1.67 14.24
N ALA A 199 6.47 1.66 15.38
CA ALA A 199 5.31 2.52 15.68
C ALA A 199 5.71 3.89 16.21
N ILE A 200 6.91 4.01 16.80
CA ILE A 200 7.40 5.28 17.36
C ILE A 200 8.48 5.87 16.48
N VAL A 201 9.58 5.16 16.22
CA VAL A 201 10.77 5.76 15.59
C VAL A 201 10.47 6.22 14.16
N PHE A 202 9.88 5.36 13.32
CA PHE A 202 9.62 5.75 11.93
C PHE A 202 8.52 6.81 11.79
N PRO A 203 7.36 6.72 12.48
CA PRO A 203 6.36 7.77 12.41
C PRO A 203 6.86 9.09 12.98
N VAL A 204 7.57 9.09 14.11
CA VAL A 204 8.11 10.32 14.69
C VAL A 204 9.17 10.92 13.77
N ALA A 205 10.19 10.16 13.36
CA ALA A 205 11.25 10.66 12.48
C ALA A 205 10.69 11.12 11.13
N GLY A 206 9.78 10.35 10.53
CA GLY A 206 9.15 10.68 9.26
C GLY A 206 8.25 11.91 9.33
N ASN A 207 7.51 12.10 10.42
CA ASN A 207 6.67 13.28 10.62
C ASN A 207 7.52 14.52 10.96
N VAL A 208 8.51 14.40 11.84
CA VAL A 208 9.46 15.50 12.13
C VAL A 208 10.18 15.93 10.87
N GLY A 209 10.71 14.98 10.08
CA GLY A 209 11.36 15.28 8.81
C GLY A 209 10.44 16.02 7.84
N PHE A 210 9.17 15.60 7.73
CA PHE A 210 8.20 16.27 6.87
C PHE A 210 7.82 17.68 7.37
N ILE A 211 7.66 17.87 8.68
CA ILE A 211 7.40 19.18 9.29
C ILE A 211 8.56 20.14 9.01
N LEU A 212 9.80 19.68 9.18
CA LEU A 212 10.99 20.47 8.89
C LEU A 212 11.10 20.81 7.40
N LEU A 213 10.75 19.88 6.52
CA LEU A 213 10.70 20.12 5.08
C LEU A 213 9.70 21.23 4.72
N GLU A 214 8.47 21.14 5.22
CA GLU A 214 7.44 22.15 4.98
C GLU A 214 7.84 23.54 5.46
N TYR A 215 8.49 23.61 6.63
CA TYR A 215 9.04 24.85 7.18
C TYR A 215 10.19 25.40 6.32
N ARG A 216 11.14 24.55 5.92
CA ARG A 216 12.30 24.93 5.10
C ARG A 216 11.91 25.42 3.71
N LEU A 217 10.86 24.85 3.13
CA LEU A 217 10.31 25.28 1.84
C LEU A 217 9.47 26.56 1.94
N GLY A 218 9.22 27.08 3.16
CA GLY A 218 8.40 28.26 3.39
C GLY A 218 6.91 28.05 3.10
N HIS A 219 6.46 26.81 2.92
CA HIS A 219 5.05 26.50 2.64
C HIS A 219 4.16 26.70 3.86
N ARG A 220 4.66 26.39 5.06
CA ARG A 220 3.91 26.48 6.33
C ARG A 220 4.83 26.79 7.50
N SER A 221 4.28 27.37 8.56
CA SER A 221 5.00 27.48 9.83
C SER A 221 5.15 26.10 10.48
N MET A 222 6.20 25.93 11.30
CA MET A 222 6.51 24.65 11.96
C MET A 222 5.33 24.13 12.81
N LEU A 223 4.67 24.99 13.58
CA LEU A 223 3.52 24.61 14.41
C LEU A 223 2.30 24.21 13.57
N SER A 224 2.04 24.93 12.47
CA SER A 224 0.93 24.60 11.57
C SER A 224 1.14 23.26 10.86
N ALA A 225 2.36 23.01 10.38
CA ALA A 225 2.73 21.73 9.77
C ALA A 225 2.69 20.58 10.79
N ALA A 226 3.12 20.83 12.03
CA ALA A 226 3.05 19.85 13.11
C ALA A 226 1.60 19.48 13.44
N TYR A 227 0.73 20.47 13.64
CA TYR A 227 -0.69 20.22 13.92
C TYR A 227 -1.36 19.39 12.83
N GLU A 228 -1.18 19.77 11.55
CA GLU A 228 -1.79 19.02 10.44
C GLU A 228 -1.25 17.59 10.38
N THR A 229 0.07 17.40 10.48
CA THR A 229 0.70 16.08 10.37
C THR A 229 0.29 15.16 11.51
N LEU A 230 0.28 15.66 12.75
CA LEU A 230 -0.09 14.88 13.93
C LEU A 230 -1.58 14.53 13.95
N HIS A 231 -2.45 15.43 13.45
CA HIS A 231 -3.89 15.20 13.36
C HIS A 231 -4.24 13.95 12.53
N TRP A 232 -3.46 13.64 11.50
CA TRP A 232 -3.71 12.51 10.61
C TRP A 232 -3.08 11.17 11.08
N ILE A 233 -2.30 11.15 12.16
CA ILE A 233 -1.69 9.91 12.67
C ILE A 233 -2.73 8.83 12.97
N PRO A 234 -3.84 9.09 13.71
CA PRO A 234 -4.83 8.06 14.00
C PRO A 234 -5.47 7.49 12.73
N PHE A 235 -5.74 8.35 11.74
CA PHE A 235 -6.28 7.94 10.45
C PHE A 235 -5.32 6.95 9.76
N PHE A 236 -4.04 7.29 9.66
CA PHE A 236 -3.05 6.44 9.00
C PHE A 236 -2.72 5.17 9.78
N PHE A 237 -2.86 5.19 11.11
CA PHE A 237 -2.68 4.01 11.94
C PHE A 237 -3.68 2.91 11.57
N PHE A 238 -4.97 3.23 11.52
CA PHE A 238 -5.99 2.28 11.09
C PHE A 238 -5.89 1.96 9.60
N PHE A 239 -5.59 2.96 8.77
CA PHE A 239 -5.47 2.78 7.33
C PHE A 239 -4.37 1.75 7.00
N PHE A 240 -3.11 2.02 7.34
CA PHE A 240 -2.01 1.11 7.02
C PHE A 240 -2.06 -0.19 7.82
N GLY A 241 -2.53 -0.14 9.06
CA GLY A 241 -2.70 -1.34 9.89
C GLY A 241 -3.74 -2.32 9.34
N GLY A 242 -4.72 -1.84 8.57
CA GLY A 242 -5.80 -2.66 8.01
C GLY A 242 -5.58 -3.14 6.56
N LEU A 243 -4.42 -2.90 5.95
CA LEU A 243 -4.17 -3.27 4.54
C LEU A 243 -3.74 -4.73 4.35
N SER A 244 -3.04 -5.32 5.32
CA SER A 244 -2.25 -6.55 5.12
C SER A 244 -3.03 -7.74 4.54
N ILE A 245 -4.24 -8.03 5.02
CA ILE A 245 -5.09 -9.12 4.48
C ILE A 245 -5.41 -8.87 3.01
N HIS A 246 -5.81 -7.66 2.68
CA HIS A 246 -6.30 -7.29 1.36
C HIS A 246 -5.18 -7.29 0.30
N LEU A 247 -4.00 -6.80 0.69
CA LEU A 247 -2.82 -6.85 -0.16
C LEU A 247 -2.35 -8.30 -0.35
N SER A 248 -2.38 -9.12 0.70
CA SER A 248 -2.11 -10.56 0.59
C SER A 248 -3.05 -11.25 -0.41
N GLN A 249 -4.35 -10.95 -0.35
CA GLN A 249 -5.32 -11.48 -1.33
C GLN A 249 -4.93 -11.11 -2.77
N ALA A 250 -4.55 -9.86 -3.01
CA ALA A 250 -4.17 -9.40 -4.35
C ALA A 250 -2.87 -10.08 -4.86
N LEU A 251 -1.85 -10.17 -4.01
CA LEU A 251 -0.58 -10.83 -4.35
C LEU A 251 -0.78 -12.32 -4.63
N LEU A 252 -1.52 -13.02 -3.76
CA LEU A 252 -1.79 -14.45 -3.91
C LEU A 252 -2.68 -14.72 -5.13
N ALA A 253 -3.65 -13.85 -5.42
CA ALA A 253 -4.48 -13.98 -6.60
C ALA A 253 -3.64 -13.99 -7.88
N HIS A 254 -2.68 -13.06 -8.02
CA HIS A 254 -1.74 -13.09 -9.15
C HIS A 254 -0.88 -14.36 -9.16
N LEU A 255 -0.25 -14.71 -8.03
CA LEU A 255 0.66 -15.87 -7.96
C LEU A 255 -0.02 -17.20 -8.31
N PHE A 256 -1.29 -17.37 -7.92
CA PHE A 256 -2.09 -18.56 -8.21
C PHE A 256 -2.96 -18.44 -9.47
N SER A 257 -2.76 -17.40 -10.29
CA SER A 257 -3.55 -17.15 -11.50
C SER A 257 -5.06 -17.08 -11.25
N TYR A 258 -5.47 -16.65 -10.06
CA TYR A 258 -6.87 -16.40 -9.73
C TYR A 258 -7.31 -15.07 -10.34
N ASN A 259 -8.35 -15.13 -11.18
CA ASN A 259 -8.82 -13.97 -11.91
C ASN A 259 -9.60 -13.03 -10.98
N ILE A 260 -9.00 -11.90 -10.65
CA ILE A 260 -9.67 -10.80 -9.98
C ILE A 260 -9.86 -9.65 -10.96
N THR A 261 -11.07 -9.12 -10.99
CA THR A 261 -11.43 -7.97 -11.80
C THR A 261 -11.57 -6.75 -10.93
N TRP A 262 -11.32 -5.59 -11.51
CA TRP A 262 -11.38 -4.35 -10.78
C TRP A 262 -12.39 -3.39 -11.39
N GLY A 263 -13.22 -2.79 -10.53
CA GLY A 263 -14.10 -1.69 -10.94
C GLY A 263 -13.34 -0.40 -11.24
N ALA A 264 -14.00 0.50 -11.95
CA ALA A 264 -13.56 1.89 -12.05
C ALA A 264 -13.73 2.59 -10.70
N THR A 265 -12.78 3.45 -10.33
CA THR A 265 -12.88 4.25 -9.10
C THR A 265 -14.09 5.19 -9.20
N LYS A 266 -14.97 5.17 -8.19
CA LYS A 266 -16.11 6.08 -8.11
C LYS A 266 -15.63 7.52 -8.00
N LYS A 267 -16.05 8.37 -8.94
CA LYS A 267 -15.68 9.80 -8.99
C LYS A 267 -16.79 10.72 -8.48
N GLU A 268 -17.98 10.17 -8.23
CA GLU A 268 -19.15 10.89 -7.78
C GLU A 268 -19.48 10.55 -6.33
N VAL A 269 -19.97 11.55 -5.59
CA VAL A 269 -20.34 11.39 -4.18
C VAL A 269 -21.71 10.71 -4.11
N GLU A 270 -21.72 9.41 -3.85
CA GLU A 270 -22.92 8.69 -3.46
C GLU A 270 -23.15 8.87 -1.95
N ARG A 271 -24.18 9.64 -1.57
CA ARG A 271 -24.56 9.73 -0.16
C ARG A 271 -25.06 8.37 0.33
N SER A 272 -24.60 7.97 1.50
CA SER A 272 -25.00 6.72 2.16
C SER A 272 -25.34 6.98 3.63
N ASN A 273 -25.82 5.95 4.33
CA ASN A 273 -26.16 5.99 5.75
C ASN A 273 -25.78 4.67 6.44
N PHE A 274 -25.84 4.65 7.77
CA PHE A 274 -25.48 3.48 8.59
C PHE A 274 -26.12 2.18 8.08
N TRP A 275 -27.42 2.20 7.76
CA TRP A 275 -28.19 1.01 7.38
C TRP A 275 -27.80 0.44 6.03
N LEU A 276 -27.37 1.30 5.09
CA LEU A 276 -26.85 0.87 3.79
C LEU A 276 -25.40 0.40 3.88
N GLU A 277 -24.60 0.99 4.75
CA GLU A 277 -23.17 0.67 4.87
C GLU A 277 -22.91 -0.64 5.60
N VAL A 278 -23.69 -0.98 6.64
CA VAL A 278 -23.48 -2.22 7.41
C VAL A 278 -23.51 -3.48 6.53
N PRO A 279 -24.54 -3.72 5.68
CA PRO A 279 -24.55 -4.89 4.79
C PRO A 279 -23.40 -4.88 3.77
N LYS A 280 -23.06 -3.70 3.22
CA LYS A 280 -21.94 -3.56 2.28
C LYS A 280 -20.61 -3.93 2.94
N ILE A 281 -20.38 -3.48 4.16
CA ILE A 281 -19.18 -3.81 4.94
C ILE A 281 -19.09 -5.33 5.13
N PHE A 282 -20.17 -5.97 5.59
CA PHE A 282 -20.15 -7.42 5.78
C PHE A 282 -19.90 -8.18 4.49
N GLN A 283 -20.53 -7.80 3.37
CA GLN A 283 -20.31 -8.47 2.09
C GLN A 283 -18.89 -8.25 1.55
N ARG A 284 -18.36 -7.04 1.67
CA ARG A 284 -17.07 -6.69 1.08
C ARG A 284 -15.88 -7.16 1.91
N PHE A 285 -15.98 -7.03 3.24
CA PHE A 285 -14.91 -7.33 4.18
C PHE A 285 -15.08 -8.68 4.87
N TRP A 286 -16.00 -9.54 4.41
CA TRP A 286 -16.34 -10.81 5.06
C TRP A 286 -15.12 -11.66 5.41
N LEU A 287 -14.16 -11.79 4.48
CA LEU A 287 -12.97 -12.63 4.71
C LEU A 287 -12.05 -12.01 5.76
N ALA A 288 -11.85 -10.69 5.70
CA ALA A 288 -11.04 -9.99 6.70
C ALA A 288 -11.67 -10.09 8.09
N LEU A 289 -12.99 -9.87 8.19
CA LEU A 289 -13.74 -10.00 9.44
C LEU A 289 -13.74 -11.43 9.98
N LEU A 290 -13.92 -12.43 9.11
CA LEU A 290 -13.84 -13.84 9.49
C LEU A 290 -12.46 -14.20 10.03
N LEU A 291 -11.39 -13.80 9.34
CA LEU A 291 -10.02 -14.02 9.82
C LEU A 291 -9.77 -13.30 11.14
N CYS A 292 -10.26 -12.08 11.32
CA CYS A 292 -10.17 -11.36 12.58
C CYS A 292 -10.87 -12.11 13.72
N VAL A 293 -12.07 -12.64 13.48
CA VAL A 293 -12.82 -13.44 14.47
C VAL A 293 -12.09 -14.74 14.79
N VAL A 294 -11.61 -15.47 13.78
CA VAL A 294 -10.89 -16.73 13.97
C VAL A 294 -9.59 -16.52 14.75
N ILE A 295 -8.79 -15.51 14.38
CA ILE A 295 -7.55 -15.20 15.08
C ILE A 295 -7.83 -14.75 16.51
N SER A 296 -8.81 -13.85 16.72
CA SER A 296 -9.17 -13.39 18.07
C SER A 296 -9.66 -14.54 18.95
N ALA A 297 -10.52 -15.40 18.42
CA ALA A 297 -10.98 -16.60 19.13
C ALA A 297 -9.82 -17.54 19.45
N GLY A 298 -8.90 -17.73 18.51
CA GLY A 298 -7.67 -18.50 18.72
C GLY A 298 -6.81 -17.93 19.86
N MET A 299 -6.60 -16.61 19.89
CA MET A 299 -5.86 -15.95 20.97
C MET A 299 -6.55 -16.15 22.33
N VAL A 300 -7.87 -16.00 22.40
CA VAL A 300 -8.64 -16.22 23.63
C VAL A 300 -8.54 -17.67 24.08
N ILE A 301 -8.75 -18.65 23.18
CA ILE A 301 -8.68 -20.08 23.51
C ILE A 301 -7.28 -20.44 24.04
N LEU A 302 -6.22 -20.00 23.36
CA LEU A 302 -4.84 -20.26 23.77
C LEU A 302 -4.49 -19.60 25.12
N SER A 303 -5.20 -18.55 25.52
CA SER A 303 -5.02 -17.91 26.83
C SER A 303 -5.74 -18.61 28.00
N THR A 304 -6.49 -19.69 27.73
CA THR A 304 -7.36 -20.35 28.71
C THR A 304 -6.94 -21.81 28.98
N ASN A 305 -7.53 -22.40 30.01
CA ASN A 305 -7.38 -23.82 30.35
C ASN A 305 -8.08 -24.78 29.36
N LEU A 306 -8.63 -24.29 28.25
CA LEU A 306 -9.23 -25.11 27.21
C LEU A 306 -8.20 -25.91 26.40
N VAL A 307 -6.92 -25.47 26.41
CA VAL A 307 -5.80 -26.18 25.77
C VAL A 307 -4.81 -26.69 26.81
N PRO A 308 -4.07 -27.78 26.53
CA PRO A 308 -3.04 -28.29 27.44
C PRO A 308 -1.98 -27.24 27.76
N LEU A 309 -1.38 -27.32 28.94
CA LEU A 309 -0.44 -26.31 29.46
C LEU A 309 0.68 -25.94 28.47
N GLY A 310 1.22 -26.91 27.71
CA GLY A 310 2.28 -26.66 26.73
C GLY A 310 1.86 -25.87 25.47
N TRP A 311 0.55 -25.73 25.22
CA TRP A 311 0.00 -24.95 24.11
C TRP A 311 -0.58 -23.61 24.56
N GLN A 312 -0.65 -23.37 25.87
CA GLN A 312 -1.18 -22.12 26.41
C GLN A 312 -0.23 -20.97 26.11
N ILE A 313 -0.81 -19.83 25.75
CA ILE A 313 -0.13 -18.54 25.64
C ILE A 313 -0.80 -17.64 26.68
N PRO A 314 -0.24 -17.54 27.89
CA PRO A 314 -0.91 -16.86 29.00
C PRO A 314 -1.25 -15.41 28.69
N GLY A 315 -2.43 -14.96 29.13
CA GLY A 315 -2.91 -13.59 28.88
C GLY A 315 -2.00 -12.47 29.45
N TRP A 316 -1.11 -12.80 30.39
CA TRP A 316 -0.13 -11.86 30.94
C TRP A 316 1.10 -11.65 30.05
N ASP A 317 1.31 -12.48 29.01
CA ASP A 317 2.36 -12.29 27.98
C ASP A 317 1.96 -11.23 26.96
N TRP A 318 1.67 -10.03 27.46
CA TRP A 318 1.18 -8.89 26.67
C TRP A 318 2.13 -8.53 25.51
N ALA A 319 3.44 -8.72 25.67
CA ALA A 319 4.43 -8.43 24.63
C ALA A 319 4.27 -9.29 23.37
N VAL A 320 3.72 -10.50 23.52
CA VAL A 320 3.43 -11.42 22.40
C VAL A 320 2.02 -11.15 21.84
N ILE A 321 1.08 -10.83 22.71
CA ILE A 321 -0.35 -10.60 22.38
C ILE A 321 -0.56 -9.29 21.62
N VAL A 322 0.02 -8.18 22.10
CA VAL A 322 -0.29 -6.81 21.63
C VAL A 322 -0.06 -6.63 20.13
N PRO A 323 1.07 -7.03 19.53
CA PRO A 323 1.29 -6.83 18.09
C PRO A 323 0.23 -7.50 17.22
N LEU A 324 -0.16 -8.75 17.53
CA LEU A 324 -1.20 -9.47 16.80
C LEU A 324 -2.58 -8.86 17.05
N ALA A 325 -2.90 -8.52 18.31
CA ALA A 325 -4.17 -7.88 18.66
C ALA A 325 -4.36 -6.54 17.95
N LEU A 326 -3.30 -5.73 17.82
CA LEU A 326 -3.34 -4.47 17.08
C LEU A 326 -3.54 -4.71 15.58
N SER A 327 -2.85 -5.69 15.00
CA SER A 327 -3.03 -6.03 13.58
C SER A 327 -4.47 -6.46 13.31
N VAL A 328 -5.01 -7.38 14.11
CA VAL A 328 -6.41 -7.84 14.01
C VAL A 328 -7.39 -6.69 14.24
N GLY A 329 -7.16 -5.88 15.27
CA GLY A 329 -7.99 -4.72 15.60
C GLY A 329 -8.04 -3.69 14.46
N CYS A 330 -6.90 -3.39 13.83
CA CYS A 330 -6.86 -2.48 12.69
C CYS A 330 -7.64 -3.02 11.49
N HIS A 331 -7.56 -4.32 11.18
CA HIS A 331 -8.37 -4.91 10.09
C HIS A 331 -9.86 -4.91 10.40
N ALA A 332 -10.25 -5.25 11.64
CA ALA A 332 -11.65 -5.24 12.06
C ALA A 332 -12.25 -3.82 12.07
N LEU A 333 -11.46 -2.82 12.48
CA LEU A 333 -11.89 -1.44 12.59
C LEU A 333 -11.75 -0.64 11.28
N TYR A 334 -10.92 -1.09 10.32
CA TYR A 334 -10.72 -0.40 9.04
C TYR A 334 -12.03 0.01 8.35
N PRO A 335 -13.00 -0.89 8.07
CA PRO A 335 -14.22 -0.52 7.37
C PRO A 335 -15.22 0.27 8.23
N ILE A 336 -14.98 0.39 9.53
CA ILE A 336 -15.86 1.09 10.49
C ILE A 336 -15.34 2.51 10.73
N VAL A 337 -14.10 2.62 11.20
CA VAL A 337 -13.45 3.88 11.59
C VAL A 337 -13.13 4.75 10.38
N LEU A 338 -12.87 4.16 9.21
CA LEU A 338 -12.53 4.91 7.99
C LEU A 338 -13.72 5.15 7.08
N ASN A 339 -14.92 4.67 7.43
CA ASN A 339 -16.12 4.91 6.62
C ASN A 339 -16.79 6.23 7.03
N PRO A 340 -16.75 7.26 6.16
CA PRO A 340 -17.28 8.58 6.49
C PRO A 340 -18.82 8.63 6.64
N TRP A 341 -19.52 7.61 6.16
CA TRP A 341 -20.98 7.53 6.16
C TRP A 341 -21.52 6.69 7.32
N PHE A 342 -20.67 5.93 8.00
CA PHE A 342 -21.10 4.99 9.03
C PHE A 342 -21.78 5.70 10.22
N MET A 343 -21.37 6.92 10.55
CA MET A 343 -21.97 7.69 11.65
C MET A 343 -23.16 8.57 11.22
N VAL A 344 -23.65 8.43 9.97
CA VAL A 344 -24.80 9.16 9.46
C VAL A 344 -26.07 8.32 9.64
N PHE A 345 -26.90 8.71 10.60
CA PHE A 345 -28.16 8.04 10.95
C PHE A 345 -29.41 8.70 10.33
N SER A 346 -29.27 9.39 9.20
CA SER A 346 -30.41 9.98 8.49
C SER A 346 -31.16 8.94 7.66
N TYR A 347 -32.49 8.96 7.76
CA TYR A 347 -33.42 8.12 6.99
C TYR A 347 -33.61 8.61 5.56
#